data_AF-R7UYW0-F1
#
_entry.id   AF-R7UYW0-F1
#
_cell.length_a   1.000
_cell.length_b   1.000
_cell.length_c   1.000
_cell.angle_alpha   90.00
_cell.angle_beta   90.00
_cell.angle_gamma   90.00
#
_symmetry.space_group_name_H-M   'P 1'
#
loop_
_entity.id
_entity.type
_entity.pdbx_description
1 polymer ?
#
loop_
_entity_poly.entity_id
_entity_poly.type
_entity_poly.pdbx_seq_one_letter_code
_entity_poly.pdbx_strand_id
1 'polypeptide(L)' 'MVHAFEKASGRPVPYVITDRRPGDIAACYAHPEKAERELGWKAEYSLDDIMTHAWRWQSDNPEGYG' A
#
# COMPACT_ATOMS: atom_id res chain seq x y z
N MET A 1 1.59 -5.42 -4.05
CA MET A 1 0.84 -5.25 -2.77
C MET A 1 0.92 -6.53 -1.93
N VAL A 2 0.26 -7.63 -2.29
CA VAL A 2 0.27 -8.88 -1.49
C VAL A 2 1.69 -9.35 -1.12
N HIS A 3 2.56 -9.57 -2.11
CA HIS A 3 3.95 -10.00 -1.84
C HIS A 3 4.78 -9.01 -1.02
N ALA A 4 4.57 -7.70 -1.20
CA ALA A 4 5.25 -6.69 -0.40
C ALA A 4 4.77 -6.72 1.06
N PHE A 5 3.50 -7.04 1.28
CA PHE A 5 2.93 -7.24 2.61
C PHE A 5 3.40 -8.56 3.25
N GLU A 6 3.52 -9.65 2.47
CA GLU A 6 4.14 -10.90 2.93
C GLU A 6 5.57 -10.67 3.41
N LYS A 7 6.36 -9.91 2.65
CA LYS A 7 7.72 -9.50 3.03
C LYS A 7 7.73 -8.69 4.33
N ALA A 8 6.84 -7.69 4.45
CA ALA A 8 6.77 -6.83 5.64
C ALA A 8 6.31 -7.58 6.90
N SER A 9 5.34 -8.49 6.77
CA SER A 9 4.78 -9.25 7.88
C SER A 9 5.56 -10.51 8.24
N GLY A 10 6.40 -11.01 7.33
CA GLY A 10 7.07 -12.29 7.47
C GLY A 10 6.11 -13.48 7.45
N ARG A 11 4.88 -13.28 6.96
CA ARG A 11 3.79 -14.27 6.96
C ARG A 11 3.24 -14.45 5.55
N PRO A 12 2.83 -15.68 5.17
CA PRO A 12 2.12 -15.89 3.91
C PRO A 12 0.74 -15.22 3.95
N VAL A 13 0.32 -14.64 2.83
CA VAL A 13 -1.00 -14.00 2.68
C VAL A 13 -1.76 -14.75 1.58
N PRO A 14 -2.53 -15.79 1.93
CA PRO A 14 -3.27 -16.57 0.94
C PRO A 14 -4.35 -15.72 0.27
N TYR A 15 -4.50 -15.85 -1.04
CA TYR A 15 -5.55 -15.20 -1.82
C TYR A 15 -6.14 -16.14 -2.87
N VAL A 16 -7.34 -15.80 -3.33
CA VAL A 16 -8.02 -16.48 -4.44
C VAL A 16 -8.51 -15.42 -5.43
N ILE A 17 -8.42 -15.74 -6.71
CA ILE A 17 -8.95 -14.88 -7.78
C ILE A 17 -10.45 -15.11 -7.86
N THR A 18 -11.22 -14.02 -7.84
CA THR A 18 -12.69 -14.04 -7.94
C THR A 18 -13.14 -13.10 -9.06
N ASP A 19 -14.45 -12.96 -9.23
CA ASP A 19 -15.02 -12.08 -10.25
C ASP A 19 -14.55 -10.63 -10.11
N ARG A 20 -14.55 -9.91 -11.23
CA ARG A 20 -14.23 -8.48 -11.22
C ARG A 20 -15.24 -7.72 -10.35
N ARG A 21 -14.72 -6.87 -9.48
CA ARG A 21 -15.56 -5.95 -8.70
C ARG A 21 -16.21 -4.92 -9.63
N PRO A 22 -17.55 -4.77 -9.63
CA PRO A 22 -18.23 -3.79 -10.48
C PRO A 22 -17.71 -2.37 -10.23
N GLY A 23 -17.41 -1.65 -11.31
CA GLY A 23 -16.90 -0.27 -11.25
C GLY A 23 -15.39 -0.13 -11.16
N ASP A 24 -14.62 -1.20 -10.95
CA ASP A 24 -13.15 -1.12 -10.97
C ASP A 24 -12.62 -0.89 -12.39
N ILE A 25 -11.74 0.11 -12.52
CA ILE A 25 -10.91 0.31 -13.71
C ILE A 25 -9.65 -0.55 -13.63
N ALA A 26 -9.02 -0.82 -14.78
CA ALA A 26 -7.88 -1.74 -14.84
C ALA A 26 -6.62 -1.23 -14.13
N ALA A 27 -6.31 0.06 -14.25
CA ALA A 27 -5.14 0.68 -13.63
C ALA A 27 -5.38 2.18 -13.39
N CYS A 28 -4.78 2.72 -12.33
CA CYS A 28 -4.81 4.14 -12.00
C CYS A 28 -3.50 4.54 -11.31
N TYR A 29 -2.81 5.53 -11.86
CA TYR A 29 -1.57 6.08 -11.32
C TYR A 29 -1.40 7.54 -11.73
N ALA A 30 -0.65 8.30 -10.93
CA ALA A 30 -0.44 9.73 -11.13
C ALA A 30 0.87 10.01 -11.88
N HIS A 31 0.92 11.14 -12.56
CA HIS A 31 2.16 11.75 -13.05
C HIS A 31 2.54 12.94 -12.15
N PRO A 32 3.47 12.76 -11.19
CA PRO A 32 3.66 13.70 -10.07
C PRO A 32 4.50 14.94 -10.41
N GLU A 33 5.06 15.05 -11.61
CA GLU A 33 6.03 16.11 -11.97
C GLU A 33 5.52 17.53 -11.72
N LYS A 34 4.21 17.78 -11.85
CA LYS A 34 3.63 19.10 -11.57
C LYS A 34 3.75 19.47 -10.09
N ALA A 35 3.48 18.52 -9.19
CA ALA A 35 3.61 18.73 -7.75
C ALA A 35 5.06 18.94 -7.34
N GLU A 36 5.99 18.18 -7.92
CA GLU A 36 7.43 18.35 -7.71
C GLU A 36 7.90 19.74 -8.14
N ARG A 37 7.47 20.21 -9.33
CA ARG A 37 7.88 21.52 -9.85
C ARG A 37 7.26 22.71 -9.11
N GLU A 38 5.96 22.64 -8.80
CA GLU A 38 5.22 23.81 -8.29
C GLU A 38 5.19 23.87 -6.77
N LEU A 39 5.21 22.72 -6.10
CA LEU A 39 5.14 22.64 -4.64
C LEU A 39 6.50 22.28 -4.01
N GLY A 40 7.49 21.87 -4.82
CA GLY A 40 8.74 21.31 -4.30
C GLY A 40 8.52 20.00 -3.54
N TRP A 41 7.38 19.33 -3.75
CA TRP A 41 6.97 18.16 -2.98
C TRP A 41 7.17 16.86 -3.76
N LYS A 42 7.63 15.82 -3.07
CA LYS A 42 7.80 14.47 -3.61
C LYS A 42 7.46 13.43 -2.56
N ALA A 43 6.92 12.28 -2.98
CA ALA A 43 6.76 11.14 -2.10
C ALA A 43 8.14 10.58 -1.71
N GLU A 44 8.43 10.51 -0.41
CA GLU A 44 9.74 10.12 0.12
C GLU A 44 9.83 8.62 0.47
N TYR A 45 8.69 7.98 0.71
CA TYR A 45 8.62 6.58 1.14
C TYR A 45 8.40 5.65 -0.04
N SER A 46 9.14 4.54 -0.04
CA SER A 46 8.96 3.45 -1.00
C SER A 46 7.76 2.58 -0.64
N LEU A 47 7.40 1.66 -1.54
CA LEU A 47 6.37 0.66 -1.28
C LEU A 47 6.72 -0.21 -0.06
N ASP A 48 7.99 -0.59 0.10
CA ASP A 48 8.44 -1.45 1.19
C ASP A 48 8.34 -0.73 2.55
N ASP A 49 8.65 0.57 2.58
CA ASP A 49 8.48 1.41 3.78
C ASP A 49 7.00 1.47 4.18
N ILE A 50 6.12 1.76 3.20
CA ILE A 50 4.68 1.86 3.43
C ILE A 50 4.12 0.54 3.97
N MET A 51 4.51 -0.62 3.40
CA MET A 51 4.07 -1.93 3.88
C MET A 51 4.59 -2.23 5.29
N THR A 52 5.83 -1.85 5.60
CA THR A 52 6.42 -2.02 6.94
C THR A 52 5.70 -1.16 7.97
N HIS A 53 5.41 0.11 7.66
CA HIS A 53 4.65 1.00 8.54
C HIS A 53 3.23 0.48 8.79
N ALA A 54 2.54 0.03 7.73
CA ALA A 54 1.21 -0.54 7.84
C ALA A 54 1.18 -1.81 8.70
N TRP A 55 2.16 -2.71 8.50
CA TRP A 55 2.25 -3.94 9.30
C TRP A 55 2.55 -3.65 10.77
N ARG A 56 3.50 -2.74 11.06
CA ARG A 56 3.79 -2.32 12.44
C ARG A 56 2.54 -1.81 13.16
N TRP A 57 1.78 -0.92 12.50
CA TRP A 57 0.52 -0.44 13.06
C TRP A 57 -0.43 -1.60 13.36
N GLN A 58 -0.67 -2.48 12.39
CA GLN A 58 -1.61 -3.60 12.54
C GLN A 58 -1.16 -4.64 13.57
N SER A 59 0.15 -4.89 13.70
CA SER A 59 0.70 -5.85 14.67
C SER A 59 0.62 -5.33 16.09
N ASP A 60 0.86 -4.03 16.26
CA ASP A 60 0.90 -3.39 17.57
C ASP A 60 -0.51 -3.00 18.05
N ASN A 61 -1.45 -2.83 17.11
CA ASN A 61 -2.82 -2.40 17.35
C ASN A 61 -3.81 -3.38 16.68
N PRO A 62 -3.90 -4.64 17.13
CA PRO A 62 -4.72 -5.66 16.48
C PRO A 62 -6.20 -5.29 16.43
N GLU A 63 -6.71 -4.57 17.44
CA GLU A 63 -8.09 -4.08 17.54
C GLU A 63 -8.23 -2.59 17.16
N GLY A 64 -7.20 -2.00 16.57
CA GLY A 64 -7.15 -0.57 16.27
C GLY A 64 -6.95 0.30 17.52
N TYR A 65 -7.61 1.46 17.58
CA TYR A 65 -7.41 2.48 18.63
C TYR A 65 -8.05 2.15 20.00
N GLY A 66 -8.54 0.91 20.22
CA GLY A 66 -9.33 0.50 21.39
C GLY A 66 -8.68 0.72 22.75
#